data_AF-A0A1T4JVM2-F1
#
_entry.id   AF-A0A1T4JVM2-F1
#
_cell.length_a   1.000
_cell.length_b   1.000
_cell.length_c   1.000
_cell.angle_alpha   90.00
_cell.angle_beta   90.00
_cell.angle_gamma   90.00
#
_symmetry.space_group_name_H-M   'P 1'
#
loop_
_entity.id
_entity.type
_entity.pdbx_description
1 polymer ?
#
loop_
_entity_poly.entity_id
_entity_poly.type
_entity_poly.pdbx_seq_one_letter_code
_entity_poly.pdbx_strand_id
1 'polypeptide(L)'
;MASGISPVTNRIVNVIVCLGAAVVIFGAMAKILHLSWADWALKIGLTTEAMIFIIYAILPPPDMDSHAAPAPAAAGGNQALNVMQDMLAKADITPVTLSKLSEGFKKLGTTVENMGEISDVVKATGDLSAKTKEATVALSSVAGAVNEATKSMSGLNLASESTKQYHEQVQVLTKNLSSLNTIYELELQESNNHLKALNQFYGKLAQASAAMTTSAEDAMKAKEQIAALANNLSKLNQVYGNMLTAMQGR
;
A
#
# COMPACT_ATOMS: atom_id res chain seq x y z
N MET A 1 76.87 2.27 22.85
CA MET A 1 76.41 3.63 23.18
C MET A 1 74.90 3.57 23.27
N ALA A 2 74.40 3.41 24.49
CA ALA A 2 72.98 3.34 24.79
C ALA A 2 72.34 4.71 24.47
N SER A 3 71.39 4.75 23.54
CA SER A 3 70.43 5.84 23.49
C SER A 3 69.12 5.35 24.10
N GLY A 4 69.16 5.13 25.41
CA GLY A 4 67.93 5.00 26.20
C GLY A 4 67.13 6.28 25.97
N ILE A 5 65.91 6.12 25.45
CA ILE A 5 64.98 7.23 25.23
C ILE A 5 64.81 7.95 26.56
N SER A 6 64.85 9.29 26.55
CA SER A 6 64.75 10.07 27.78
C SER A 6 63.48 9.68 28.56
N PRO A 7 63.51 9.59 29.90
CA PRO A 7 62.33 9.21 30.69
C PRO A 7 61.14 10.16 30.46
N VAL A 8 61.44 11.41 30.08
CA VAL A 8 60.44 12.41 29.68
C VAL A 8 59.80 12.03 28.34
N THR A 9 60.58 11.59 27.36
CA THR A 9 60.08 11.14 26.04
C THR A 9 59.20 9.91 26.18
N ASN A 10 59.59 8.89 26.97
CA ASN A 10 58.74 7.70 27.19
C ASN A 10 57.42 8.06 27.89
N ARG A 11 57.44 9.01 28.84
CA ARG A 11 56.22 9.48 29.50
C ARG A 11 55.29 10.21 28.54
N ILE A 12 55.82 11.06 27.66
CA ILE A 12 55.05 11.78 26.65
C ILE A 12 54.43 10.81 25.64
N VAL A 13 55.21 9.83 25.16
CA VAL A 13 54.71 8.79 24.25
C VAL A 13 53.58 8.00 24.89
N ASN A 14 53.74 7.54 26.14
CA ASN A 14 52.68 6.82 26.85
C ASN A 14 51.41 7.66 27.05
N VAL A 15 51.54 8.95 27.34
CA VAL A 15 50.37 9.84 27.48
C VAL A 15 49.63 10.00 26.15
N ILE A 16 50.34 10.16 25.03
CA ILE A 16 49.74 10.29 23.69
C ILE A 16 49.05 8.98 23.28
N VAL A 17 49.66 7.83 23.57
CA VAL A 17 49.07 6.50 23.30
C VAL A 17 47.78 6.31 24.09
N CYS A 18 47.79 6.60 25.39
CA CYS A 18 46.60 6.50 26.23
C CYS A 18 45.48 7.45 25.76
N LEU A 19 45.83 8.64 25.28
CA LEU A 19 44.86 9.61 24.76
C LEU A 19 44.27 9.16 23.41
N GLY A 20 45.08 8.57 22.53
CA GLY A 20 44.61 7.96 21.29
C GLY A 20 43.68 6.77 21.52
N ALA A 21 44.03 5.88 22.45
CA ALA A 21 43.18 4.75 22.83
C ALA A 21 41.82 5.20 23.37
N ALA A 22 41.76 6.30 24.11
CA ALA A 22 40.50 6.88 24.58
C ALA A 22 39.58 7.33 23.42
N VAL A 23 40.15 7.91 22.36
CA VAL A 23 39.39 8.31 21.15
C VAL A 23 38.83 7.09 20.42
N VAL A 24 39.59 5.99 20.35
CA VAL A 24 39.15 4.73 19.75
C VAL A 24 37.97 4.13 20.52
N ILE A 25 38.10 4.06 21.85
CA ILE A 25 37.05 3.54 22.73
C ILE A 25 35.77 4.38 22.61
N PHE A 26 35.88 5.71 22.53
CA PHE A 26 34.73 6.59 22.34
C PHE A 26 34.05 6.38 20.97
N GLY A 27 34.83 6.19 19.91
CA GLY A 27 34.31 5.86 18.58
C GLY A 27 33.60 4.50 18.53
N ALA A 28 34.17 3.49 19.17
CA ALA A 28 33.55 2.16 19.31
C ALA A 28 32.25 2.22 20.13
N MET A 29 32.24 2.96 21.24
CA MET A 29 31.05 3.18 22.05
C MET A 29 29.94 3.86 21.26
N ALA A 30 30.26 4.89 20.48
CA ALA A 30 29.27 5.58 19.64
C ALA A 30 28.64 4.64 18.60
N LYS A 31 29.42 3.68 18.07
CA LYS A 31 28.94 2.67 17.12
C LYS A 31 28.01 1.65 17.76
N ILE A 32 28.30 1.22 18.99
CA ILE A 32 27.43 0.32 19.77
C ILE A 32 26.09 1.01 20.10
N LEU A 33 26.11 2.31 20.36
CA LEU A 33 24.91 3.11 20.68
C LEU A 33 24.12 3.58 19.44
N HIS A 34 24.50 3.20 18.22
CA HIS A 34 23.82 3.56 16.97
C HIS A 34 23.59 5.08 16.77
N LEU A 35 24.55 5.91 17.19
CA LEU A 35 24.48 7.36 16.95
C LEU A 35 24.72 7.68 15.46
N SER A 36 24.02 8.68 14.92
CA SER A 36 24.06 9.04 13.49
C SER A 36 25.44 9.47 12.96
N TRP A 37 26.35 9.86 13.85
CA TRP A 37 27.72 10.27 13.54
C TRP A 37 28.77 9.17 13.85
N ALA A 38 28.32 8.00 14.33
CA ALA A 38 29.19 6.94 14.83
C ALA A 38 30.11 6.35 13.77
N ASP A 39 29.64 6.23 12.52
CA ASP A 39 30.45 5.75 11.41
C ASP A 39 31.64 6.64 11.10
N TRP A 40 31.50 7.95 11.32
CA TRP A 40 32.57 8.90 11.12
C TRP A 40 33.55 8.90 12.30
N ALA A 41 33.02 8.85 13.54
CA ALA A 41 33.81 8.76 14.76
C ALA A 41 34.71 7.49 14.81
N LEU A 42 34.14 6.34 14.43
CA LEU A 42 34.85 5.07 14.43
C LEU A 42 36.00 5.05 13.41
N LYS A 43 35.78 5.63 12.22
CA LYS A 43 36.83 5.75 11.21
C LYS A 43 38.01 6.57 11.73
N ILE A 44 37.75 7.71 12.37
CA ILE A 44 38.80 8.57 12.95
C ILE A 44 39.55 7.84 14.06
N GLY A 45 38.83 7.17 14.97
CA GLY A 45 39.43 6.38 16.03
C GLY A 45 40.37 5.31 15.48
N LEU A 46 39.89 4.46 14.57
CA LEU A 46 40.70 3.39 13.97
C LEU A 46 41.92 3.92 13.19
N THR A 47 41.79 5.05 12.48
CA THR A 47 42.94 5.66 11.80
C THR A 47 43.97 6.23 12.78
N THR A 48 43.53 6.71 13.95
CA THR A 48 44.41 7.21 15.01
C THR A 48 45.19 6.05 15.63
N GLU A 49 44.54 4.92 15.88
CA GLU A 49 45.18 3.69 16.39
C GLU A 49 46.22 3.14 15.42
N ALA A 50 45.90 3.12 14.11
CA ALA A 50 46.82 2.67 13.08
C ALA A 50 48.11 3.51 13.06
N MET A 51 48.01 4.84 13.21
CA MET A 51 49.19 5.70 13.29
C MET A 51 50.01 5.46 14.56
N ILE A 52 49.37 5.22 15.70
CA ILE A 52 50.05 4.92 16.96
C ILE A 52 50.86 3.62 16.84
N PHE A 53 50.30 2.57 16.25
CA PHE A 53 51.02 1.31 16.03
C PHE A 53 52.21 1.46 15.10
N ILE A 54 52.10 2.28 14.05
CA ILE A 54 53.24 2.57 13.16
C ILE A 54 54.37 3.27 13.91
N ILE A 55 54.04 4.22 14.80
CA ILE A 55 55.03 4.90 15.64
C ILE A 55 55.67 3.93 16.64
N TYR A 56 54.87 3.05 17.27
CA TYR A 56 55.36 2.06 18.23
C TYR A 56 56.23 0.98 17.56
N ALA A 57 55.95 0.62 16.30
CA ALA A 57 56.78 -0.30 15.54
C ALA A 57 58.20 0.22 15.27
N ILE A 58 58.41 1.54 15.35
CA ILE A 58 59.71 2.20 15.12
C ILE A 58 60.43 2.48 16.46
N LEU A 59 59.72 2.50 17.60
CA LEU A 59 60.35 2.63 18.92
C LEU A 59 60.81 1.27 19.46
N PRO A 60 62.07 1.16 19.95
CA PRO A 60 62.53 -0.07 20.60
C PRO A 60 61.74 -0.35 21.90
N PRO A 61 61.45 -1.63 22.22
CA PRO A 61 60.62 -2.00 23.35
C PRO A 61 61.25 -1.53 24.67
N PRO A 62 60.43 -1.08 25.64
CA PRO A 62 60.92 -0.67 26.95
C PRO A 62 61.60 -1.86 27.65
N ASP A 63 62.74 -1.59 28.26
CA ASP A 63 63.57 -2.58 28.96
C ASP A 63 62.72 -3.39 29.95
N MET A 64 62.44 -4.65 29.63
CA MET A 64 61.99 -5.61 30.63
C MET A 64 63.20 -5.99 31.46
N ASP A 65 63.24 -5.50 32.70
CA ASP A 65 64.22 -5.88 33.71
C ASP A 65 64.39 -7.40 33.72
N SER A 66 65.55 -7.84 33.24
CA SER A 66 65.97 -9.23 33.29
C SER A 66 66.08 -9.66 34.75
N HIS A 67 65.08 -10.41 35.23
CA HIS A 67 65.20 -11.14 36.50
C HIS A 67 66.48 -11.98 36.46
N ALA A 68 67.44 -11.61 37.31
CA ALA A 68 68.72 -12.27 37.45
C ALA A 68 68.51 -13.76 37.77
N ALA A 69 68.88 -14.63 36.82
CA ALA A 69 69.00 -16.06 37.07
C ALA A 69 70.22 -16.30 37.98
N PRO A 70 70.07 -16.96 39.15
CA PRO A 70 71.23 -17.31 39.96
C PRO A 70 71.97 -18.51 39.34
N ALA A 71 73.30 -18.43 39.31
CA ALA A 71 74.18 -19.47 38.80
C ALA A 71 74.12 -20.76 39.67
N PRO A 72 74.32 -21.96 39.08
CA PRO A 72 74.14 -23.22 39.79
C PRO A 72 75.40 -23.58 40.60
N ALA A 73 75.24 -23.87 41.89
CA ALA A 73 76.25 -24.53 42.71
C ALA A 73 75.97 -26.04 42.72
N ALA A 74 77.00 -26.82 42.36
CA ALA A 74 76.97 -28.27 42.29
C ALA A 74 77.22 -28.96 43.64
N ALA A 75 76.83 -30.24 43.67
CA ALA A 75 77.20 -31.30 44.61
C ALA A 75 76.39 -31.42 45.92
N GLY A 76 75.58 -32.47 46.00
CA GLY A 76 74.89 -32.87 47.24
C GLY A 76 73.85 -33.97 47.02
N GLY A 77 74.27 -35.18 46.66
CA GLY A 77 73.43 -36.39 46.64
C GLY A 77 72.97 -36.74 48.05
N ASN A 78 71.86 -36.12 48.45
CA ASN A 78 70.98 -36.29 49.63
C ASN A 78 70.39 -34.95 50.06
N GLN A 79 70.94 -33.82 49.61
CA GLN A 79 70.29 -32.51 49.76
C GLN A 79 69.14 -32.33 48.79
N ALA A 80 69.19 -32.87 47.57
CA ALA A 80 68.04 -32.82 46.66
C ALA A 80 66.83 -33.63 47.21
N LEU A 81 67.09 -34.79 47.82
CA LEU A 81 66.06 -35.61 48.48
C LEU A 81 65.57 -34.98 49.77
N ASN A 82 66.47 -34.44 50.61
CA ASN A 82 66.05 -33.73 51.82
C ASN A 82 65.36 -32.41 51.49
N VAL A 83 65.77 -31.64 50.49
CA VAL A 83 65.09 -30.41 50.03
C VAL A 83 63.75 -30.77 49.38
N MET A 84 63.63 -31.89 48.66
CA MET A 84 62.36 -32.40 48.18
C MET A 84 61.45 -32.84 49.34
N GLN A 85 61.98 -33.52 50.36
CA GLN A 85 61.25 -33.94 51.56
C GLN A 85 60.84 -32.75 52.45
N ASP A 86 61.74 -31.77 52.60
CA ASP A 86 61.50 -30.50 53.32
C ASP A 86 60.55 -29.60 52.53
N MET A 87 60.58 -29.64 51.19
CA MET A 87 59.55 -29.04 50.34
C MET A 87 58.22 -29.78 50.46
N LEU A 88 58.20 -31.11 50.51
CA LEU A 88 56.97 -31.89 50.68
C LEU A 88 56.34 -31.65 52.06
N ALA A 89 57.18 -31.52 53.09
CA ALA A 89 56.78 -31.23 54.46
C ALA A 89 56.40 -29.75 54.67
N LYS A 90 57.12 -28.79 54.07
CA LYS A 90 56.80 -27.35 54.13
C LYS A 90 55.65 -26.94 53.21
N ALA A 91 55.40 -27.68 52.14
CA ALA A 91 54.23 -27.48 51.27
C ALA A 91 52.95 -28.10 51.86
N ASP A 92 52.99 -28.61 53.10
CA ASP A 92 51.85 -29.16 53.82
C ASP A 92 51.10 -30.23 53.01
N ILE A 93 51.84 -31.07 52.25
CA ILE A 93 51.28 -32.15 51.42
C ILE A 93 50.97 -33.35 52.33
N THR A 94 49.90 -33.21 53.12
CA THR A 94 49.27 -34.27 53.89
C THR A 94 48.14 -34.93 53.09
N PRO A 95 47.71 -36.16 53.45
CA PRO A 95 46.56 -36.82 52.82
C PRO A 95 45.29 -35.94 52.79
N VAL A 96 45.14 -35.07 53.79
CA VAL A 96 44.03 -34.11 53.91
C VAL A 96 44.12 -32.99 52.87
N THR A 97 45.30 -32.42 52.59
CA THR A 97 45.44 -31.38 51.56
C THR A 97 45.38 -31.96 50.15
N LEU A 98 45.84 -33.20 49.96
CA LEU A 98 45.66 -33.94 48.70
C LEU A 98 44.18 -34.28 48.43
N SER A 99 43.43 -34.63 49.49
CA SER A 99 41.98 -34.84 49.41
C SER A 99 41.24 -33.54 49.07
N LYS A 100 41.58 -32.43 49.72
CA LYS A 100 41.03 -31.09 49.40
C LYS A 100 41.38 -30.65 47.99
N LEU A 101 42.57 -30.96 47.50
CA LEU A 101 42.98 -30.69 46.11
C LEU A 101 42.17 -31.54 45.12
N SER A 102 41.97 -32.82 45.41
CA SER A 102 41.12 -33.70 44.60
C SER A 102 39.66 -33.23 44.59
N GLU A 103 39.16 -32.71 45.71
CA GLU A 103 37.83 -32.12 45.80
C GLU A 103 37.74 -30.80 45.02
N GLY A 104 38.81 -30.00 45.04
CA GLY A 104 38.98 -28.81 44.22
C GLY A 104 38.97 -29.12 42.72
N PHE A 105 39.68 -30.17 42.28
CA PHE A 105 39.65 -30.64 40.90
C PHE A 105 38.28 -31.21 40.49
N LYS A 106 37.59 -31.94 41.39
CA LYS A 106 36.20 -32.37 41.13
C LYS A 106 35.27 -31.16 40.95
N LYS A 107 35.35 -30.17 41.85
CA LYS A 107 34.55 -28.93 41.74
C LYS A 107 34.88 -28.14 40.48
N LEU A 108 36.15 -28.08 40.08
CA LEU A 108 36.58 -27.46 38.84
C LEU A 108 36.02 -28.22 37.63
N GLY A 109 36.10 -29.55 37.63
CA GLY A 109 35.52 -30.41 36.58
C GLY A 109 34.03 -30.15 36.41
N THR A 110 33.27 -30.17 37.51
CA THR A 110 31.83 -29.85 37.51
C THR A 110 31.56 -28.40 37.06
N THR A 111 32.41 -27.45 37.44
CA THR A 111 32.26 -26.05 37.00
C THR A 111 32.49 -25.90 35.51
N VAL A 112 33.46 -26.63 34.94
CA VAL A 112 33.74 -26.65 33.50
C VAL A 112 32.62 -27.33 32.72
N GLU A 113 32.06 -28.42 33.23
CA GLU A 113 30.88 -29.09 32.68
C GLU A 113 29.67 -28.15 32.64
N ASN A 114 29.37 -27.48 33.77
CA ASN A 114 28.33 -26.46 33.84
C ASN A 114 28.60 -25.27 32.90
N MET A 115 29.86 -24.90 32.66
CA MET A 115 30.21 -23.83 31.73
C MET A 115 29.99 -24.25 30.27
N GLY A 116 30.14 -25.54 29.95
CA GLY A 116 29.73 -26.13 28.68
C GLY A 116 28.22 -26.01 28.47
N GLU A 117 27.42 -26.37 29.48
CA GLU A 117 25.96 -26.22 29.43
C GLU A 117 25.53 -24.75 29.28
N ILE A 118 26.19 -23.82 29.99
CA ILE A 118 25.95 -22.37 29.84
C ILE A 118 26.25 -21.92 28.40
N SER A 119 27.31 -22.42 27.78
CA SER A 119 27.63 -22.11 26.38
C SER A 119 26.52 -22.57 25.43
N ASP A 120 25.96 -23.76 25.64
CA ASP A 120 24.84 -24.27 24.84
C ASP A 120 23.55 -23.47 25.07
N VAL A 121 23.28 -23.06 26.32
CA VAL A 121 22.15 -22.18 26.66
C VAL A 121 22.31 -20.80 26.02
N VAL A 122 23.52 -20.24 26.02
CA VAL A 122 23.82 -18.95 25.36
C VAL A 122 23.60 -19.06 23.86
N LYS A 123 24.04 -20.16 23.23
CA LYS A 123 23.79 -20.42 21.82
C LYS A 123 22.30 -20.54 21.52
N ALA A 124 21.56 -21.34 22.28
CA ALA A 124 20.12 -21.50 22.14
C ALA A 124 19.36 -20.17 22.36
N THR A 125 19.82 -19.33 23.29
CA THR A 125 19.25 -18.00 23.54
C THR A 125 19.52 -17.05 22.35
N GLY A 126 20.71 -17.14 21.75
CA GLY A 126 21.05 -16.41 20.53
C GLY A 126 20.15 -16.81 19.35
N ASP A 127 19.98 -18.11 19.15
CA ASP A 127 19.10 -18.67 18.10
C ASP A 127 17.63 -18.29 18.35
N LEU A 128 17.17 -18.33 19.60
CA LEU A 128 15.82 -17.91 19.99
C LEU A 128 15.60 -16.42 19.72
N SER A 129 16.58 -15.57 20.05
CA SER A 129 16.51 -14.12 19.77
C SER A 129 16.41 -13.86 18.26
N ALA A 130 17.23 -14.56 17.46
CA ALA A 130 17.19 -14.47 16.00
C ALA A 130 15.83 -14.91 15.44
N LYS A 131 15.32 -16.05 15.90
CA LYS A 131 13.99 -16.57 15.48
C LYS A 131 12.84 -15.68 15.93
N THR A 132 12.94 -15.05 17.09
CA THR A 132 11.94 -14.09 17.58
C THR A 132 11.93 -12.83 16.71
N LYS A 133 13.10 -12.37 16.26
CA LYS A 133 13.21 -11.23 15.34
C LYS A 133 12.61 -11.57 13.97
N GLU A 134 12.92 -12.76 13.43
CA GLU A 134 12.30 -13.25 12.19
C GLU A 134 10.76 -13.34 12.32
N ALA A 135 10.26 -13.89 13.42
CA ALA A 135 8.82 -13.98 13.69
C ALA A 135 8.17 -12.60 13.77
N THR A 136 8.84 -11.61 14.38
CA THR A 136 8.34 -10.23 14.46
C THR A 136 8.20 -9.61 13.07
N VAL A 137 9.18 -9.84 12.19
CA VAL A 137 9.12 -9.38 10.79
C VAL A 137 7.99 -10.07 10.03
N ALA A 138 7.84 -11.39 10.19
CA ALA A 138 6.75 -12.15 9.56
C ALA A 138 5.37 -11.65 10.03
N LEU A 139 5.20 -11.40 11.33
CA LEU A 139 3.96 -10.85 11.88
C LEU A 139 3.67 -9.44 11.36
N SER A 140 4.69 -8.60 11.22
CA SER A 140 4.54 -7.27 10.60
C SER A 140 4.09 -7.38 9.14
N SER A 141 4.64 -8.33 8.39
CA SER A 141 4.22 -8.60 7.01
C SER A 141 2.76 -9.09 6.94
N VAL A 142 2.34 -9.96 7.85
CA VAL A 142 0.94 -10.43 7.94
C VAL A 142 0.01 -9.26 8.28
N ALA A 143 0.38 -8.40 9.22
CA ALA A 143 -0.40 -7.20 9.54
C ALA A 143 -0.54 -6.27 8.33
N GLY A 144 0.52 -6.12 7.52
CA GLY A 144 0.46 -5.40 6.24
C GLY A 144 -0.51 -6.05 5.25
N ALA A 145 -0.42 -7.37 5.06
CA ALA A 145 -1.29 -8.10 4.15
C ALA A 145 -2.77 -8.05 4.57
N VAL A 146 -3.07 -8.13 5.87
CA VAL A 146 -4.44 -8.00 6.40
C VAL A 146 -5.00 -6.60 6.16
N ASN A 147 -4.19 -5.55 6.32
CA ASN A 147 -4.62 -4.18 5.99
C ASN A 147 -4.95 -4.04 4.50
N GLU A 148 -4.12 -4.59 3.62
CA GLU A 148 -4.36 -4.51 2.19
C GLU A 148 -5.55 -5.37 1.74
N ALA A 149 -5.75 -6.54 2.36
CA ALA A 149 -6.94 -7.36 2.16
C ALA A 149 -8.20 -6.63 2.63
N THR A 150 -8.14 -5.90 3.74
CA THR A 150 -9.26 -5.10 4.24
C THR A 150 -9.62 -3.96 3.29
N LYS A 151 -8.61 -3.25 2.73
CA LYS A 151 -8.85 -2.25 1.67
C LYS A 151 -9.46 -2.87 0.42
N SER A 152 -8.94 -4.03 -0.01
CA SER A 152 -9.46 -4.75 -1.17
C SER A 152 -10.92 -5.16 -0.96
N MET A 153 -11.26 -5.66 0.24
CA MET A 153 -12.64 -6.01 0.60
C MET A 153 -13.57 -4.80 0.60
N SER A 154 -13.09 -3.65 1.10
CA SER A 154 -13.84 -2.38 1.01
C SER A 154 -14.06 -1.95 -0.45
N GLY A 155 -13.02 -2.03 -1.28
CA GLY A 155 -13.13 -1.77 -2.72
C GLY A 155 -14.10 -2.71 -3.43
N LEU A 156 -14.11 -3.99 -3.05
CA LEU A 156 -15.02 -5.00 -3.60
C LEU A 156 -16.47 -4.73 -3.18
N ASN A 157 -16.70 -4.26 -1.96
CA ASN A 157 -18.03 -3.86 -1.49
C ASN A 157 -18.56 -2.63 -2.27
N LEU A 158 -17.72 -1.62 -2.47
CA LEU A 158 -18.06 -0.45 -3.31
C LEU A 158 -18.32 -0.84 -4.77
N ALA A 159 -17.51 -1.76 -5.33
CA ALA A 159 -17.71 -2.28 -6.67
C ALA A 159 -19.01 -3.11 -6.77
N SER A 160 -19.34 -3.89 -5.75
CA SER A 160 -20.58 -4.67 -5.66
C SER A 160 -21.81 -3.74 -5.64
N GLU A 161 -21.77 -2.67 -4.85
CA GLU A 161 -22.84 -1.65 -4.83
C GLU A 161 -22.98 -0.95 -6.19
N SER A 162 -21.85 -0.56 -6.80
CA SER A 162 -21.85 0.04 -8.15
C SER A 162 -22.42 -0.94 -9.21
N THR A 163 -22.10 -2.22 -9.09
CA THR A 163 -22.62 -3.27 -9.99
C THR A 163 -24.13 -3.46 -9.81
N LYS A 164 -24.64 -3.38 -8.58
CA LYS A 164 -26.07 -3.44 -8.32
C LYS A 164 -26.81 -2.24 -8.94
N GLN A 165 -26.28 -1.03 -8.75
CA GLN A 165 -26.84 0.16 -9.38
C GLN A 165 -26.79 0.09 -10.92
N TYR A 166 -25.69 -0.40 -11.49
CA TYR A 166 -25.59 -0.64 -12.92
C TYR A 166 -26.64 -1.65 -13.40
N HIS A 167 -26.85 -2.74 -12.67
CA HIS A 167 -27.88 -3.74 -12.99
C HIS A 167 -29.29 -3.13 -12.97
N GLU A 168 -29.61 -2.31 -11.97
CA GLU A 168 -30.88 -1.57 -11.90
C GLU A 168 -31.04 -0.62 -13.11
N GLN A 169 -29.98 0.12 -13.47
CA GLN A 169 -30.00 1.01 -14.65
C GLN A 169 -30.19 0.23 -15.95
N VAL A 170 -29.53 -0.91 -16.13
CA VAL A 170 -29.71 -1.78 -17.30
C VAL A 170 -31.11 -2.36 -17.34
N GLN A 171 -31.71 -2.70 -16.19
CA GLN A 171 -33.08 -3.17 -16.12
C GLN A 171 -34.07 -2.07 -16.53
N VAL A 172 -33.86 -0.83 -16.07
CA VAL A 172 -34.64 0.34 -16.51
C VAL A 172 -34.47 0.59 -18.01
N LEU A 173 -33.23 0.54 -18.52
CA LEU A 173 -32.95 0.68 -19.94
C LEU A 173 -33.66 -0.40 -20.77
N THR A 174 -33.63 -1.65 -20.32
CA THR A 174 -34.32 -2.77 -20.96
C THR A 174 -35.83 -2.56 -20.98
N LYS A 175 -36.41 -2.07 -19.88
CA LYS A 175 -37.83 -1.73 -19.81
C LYS A 175 -38.20 -0.59 -20.76
N ASN A 176 -37.35 0.44 -20.84
CA ASN A 176 -37.55 1.56 -21.75
C ASN A 176 -37.44 1.12 -23.21
N LEU A 177 -36.46 0.28 -23.57
CA LEU A 177 -36.33 -0.27 -24.92
C LEU A 177 -37.52 -1.16 -25.30
N SER A 178 -38.01 -1.97 -24.37
CA SER A 178 -39.23 -2.76 -24.58
C SER A 178 -40.43 -1.84 -24.84
N SER A 179 -40.63 -0.82 -23.99
CA SER A 179 -41.69 0.17 -24.18
C SER A 179 -41.56 0.95 -25.49
N LEU A 180 -40.33 1.28 -25.91
CA LEU A 180 -40.06 1.97 -27.16
C LEU A 180 -40.43 1.08 -28.35
N ASN A 181 -40.09 -0.21 -28.29
CA ASN A 181 -40.48 -1.17 -29.32
C ASN A 181 -42.01 -1.30 -29.41
N THR A 182 -42.71 -1.32 -28.26
CA THR A 182 -44.18 -1.31 -28.23
C THR A 182 -44.77 -0.01 -28.81
N ILE A 183 -44.19 1.15 -28.50
CA ILE A 183 -44.60 2.43 -29.09
C ILE A 183 -44.38 2.43 -30.59
N TYR A 184 -43.25 1.91 -31.07
CA TYR A 184 -42.96 1.82 -32.50
C TYR A 184 -43.99 0.95 -33.22
N GLU A 185 -44.36 -0.20 -32.64
CA GLU A 185 -45.41 -1.06 -33.17
C GLU A 185 -46.79 -0.38 -33.16
N LEU A 186 -47.13 0.34 -32.08
CA LEU A 186 -48.34 1.16 -31.98
C LEU A 186 -48.37 2.30 -33.01
N GLU A 187 -47.26 3.01 -33.22
CA GLU A 187 -47.15 4.10 -34.18
C GLU A 187 -47.31 3.59 -35.61
N LEU A 188 -46.75 2.41 -35.91
CA LEU A 188 -46.89 1.76 -37.22
C LEU A 188 -48.34 1.31 -37.46
N GLN A 189 -49.03 0.84 -36.42
CA GLN A 189 -50.46 0.50 -36.46
C GLN A 189 -51.34 1.76 -36.60
N GLU A 190 -51.06 2.81 -35.84
CA GLU A 190 -51.78 4.08 -35.87
C GLU A 190 -51.59 4.77 -37.22
N SER A 191 -50.38 4.78 -37.77
CA SER A 191 -50.09 5.29 -39.11
C SER A 191 -50.87 4.55 -40.19
N ASN A 192 -50.99 3.22 -40.07
CA ASN A 192 -51.88 2.42 -40.95
C ASN A 192 -53.35 2.83 -40.83
N ASN A 193 -53.85 3.02 -39.59
CA ASN A 193 -55.21 3.48 -39.36
C ASN A 193 -55.41 4.91 -39.87
N HIS A 194 -54.42 5.79 -39.71
CA HIS A 194 -54.43 7.14 -40.20
C HIS A 194 -54.49 7.19 -41.74
N LEU A 195 -53.73 6.33 -42.43
CA LEU A 195 -53.82 6.18 -43.88
C LEU A 195 -55.21 5.69 -44.33
N LYS A 196 -55.82 4.74 -43.61
CA LYS A 196 -57.20 4.31 -43.90
C LYS A 196 -58.19 5.47 -43.70
N ALA A 197 -58.06 6.21 -42.61
CA ALA A 197 -58.89 7.38 -42.32
C ALA A 197 -58.71 8.48 -43.37
N LEU A 198 -57.47 8.74 -43.82
CA LEU A 198 -57.16 9.66 -44.91
C LEU A 198 -57.80 9.23 -46.22
N ASN A 199 -57.67 7.96 -46.61
CA ASN A 199 -58.32 7.45 -47.81
C ASN A 199 -59.85 7.58 -47.75
N GLN A 200 -60.46 7.27 -46.61
CA GLN A 200 -61.90 7.48 -46.41
C GLN A 200 -62.29 8.96 -46.44
N PHE A 201 -61.46 9.83 -45.84
CA PHE A 201 -61.67 11.27 -45.85
C PHE A 201 -61.60 11.82 -47.27
N TYR A 202 -60.60 11.43 -48.07
CA TYR A 202 -60.51 11.81 -49.48
C TYR A 202 -61.73 11.33 -50.28
N GLY A 203 -62.21 10.11 -50.03
CA GLY A 203 -63.43 9.60 -50.66
C GLY A 203 -64.67 10.43 -50.30
N LYS A 204 -64.86 10.75 -49.01
CA LYS A 204 -65.97 11.61 -48.56
C LYS A 204 -65.86 13.03 -49.08
N LEU A 205 -64.64 13.57 -49.16
CA LEU A 205 -64.39 14.92 -49.68
C LEU A 205 -64.68 14.99 -51.17
N ALA A 206 -64.31 13.96 -51.94
CA ALA A 206 -64.69 13.84 -53.35
C ALA A 206 -66.22 13.76 -53.53
N GLN A 207 -66.92 12.98 -52.70
CA GLN A 207 -68.39 12.91 -52.69
C GLN A 207 -69.03 14.26 -52.35
N ALA A 208 -68.54 14.92 -51.29
CA ALA A 208 -69.03 16.24 -50.88
C ALA A 208 -68.79 17.29 -51.99
N SER A 209 -67.61 17.25 -52.63
CA SER A 209 -67.31 18.11 -53.77
C SER A 209 -68.31 17.90 -54.92
N ALA A 210 -68.62 16.65 -55.27
CA ALA A 210 -69.59 16.34 -56.32
C ALA A 210 -71.03 16.80 -55.97
N ALA A 211 -71.45 16.60 -54.71
CA ALA A 211 -72.75 17.07 -54.21
C ALA A 211 -72.82 18.61 -54.21
N MET A 212 -71.71 19.28 -53.89
CA MET A 212 -71.63 20.75 -53.90
C MET A 212 -71.71 21.30 -55.32
N THR A 213 -71.08 20.65 -56.30
CA THR A 213 -71.24 20.98 -57.73
C THR A 213 -72.69 20.83 -58.17
N THR A 214 -73.35 19.73 -57.80
CA THR A 214 -74.77 19.49 -58.12
C THR A 214 -75.68 20.54 -57.48
N SER A 215 -75.42 20.90 -56.22
CA SER A 215 -76.16 21.95 -55.52
C SER A 215 -75.98 23.32 -56.18
N ALA A 216 -74.79 23.61 -56.71
CA ALA A 216 -74.53 24.83 -57.46
C ALA A 216 -75.32 24.85 -58.79
N GLU A 217 -75.43 23.73 -59.49
CA GLU A 217 -76.27 23.59 -60.69
C GLU A 217 -77.75 23.78 -60.37
N ASP A 218 -78.26 23.18 -59.29
CA ASP A 218 -79.65 23.33 -58.88
C ASP A 218 -79.97 24.76 -58.44
N ALA A 219 -79.04 25.45 -57.77
CA ALA A 219 -79.19 26.86 -57.44
C ALA A 219 -79.26 27.75 -58.71
N MET A 220 -78.49 27.42 -59.75
CA MET A 220 -78.57 28.10 -61.05
C MET A 220 -79.92 27.86 -61.73
N LYS A 221 -80.43 26.62 -61.74
CA LYS A 221 -81.77 26.32 -62.27
C LYS A 221 -82.87 27.03 -61.47
N ALA A 222 -82.79 27.03 -60.16
CA ALA A 222 -83.75 27.73 -59.30
C ALA A 222 -83.77 29.24 -59.60
N LYS A 223 -82.60 29.85 -59.81
CA LYS A 223 -82.48 31.24 -60.26
C LYS A 223 -83.20 31.48 -61.59
N GLU A 224 -83.02 30.60 -62.58
CA GLU A 224 -83.73 30.69 -63.87
C GLU A 224 -85.25 30.59 -63.70
N GLN A 225 -85.73 29.64 -62.89
CA GLN A 225 -87.15 29.45 -62.63
C GLN A 225 -87.76 30.65 -61.90
N ILE A 226 -87.06 31.21 -60.90
CA ILE A 226 -87.49 32.44 -60.21
C ILE A 226 -87.54 33.62 -61.18
N ALA A 227 -86.55 33.76 -62.07
CA ALA A 227 -86.56 34.81 -63.10
C ALA A 227 -87.74 34.65 -64.07
N ALA A 228 -88.05 33.42 -64.48
CA ALA A 228 -89.22 33.13 -65.31
C ALA A 228 -90.55 33.44 -64.58
N LEU A 229 -90.66 33.04 -63.31
CA LEU A 229 -91.81 33.34 -62.46
C LEU A 229 -92.02 34.85 -62.29
N ALA A 230 -90.96 35.60 -62.01
CA ALA A 230 -91.00 37.05 -61.90
C ALA A 230 -91.50 37.71 -63.20
N ASN A 231 -91.04 37.21 -64.35
CA ASN A 231 -91.51 37.65 -65.67
C ASN A 231 -93.02 37.37 -65.86
N ASN A 232 -93.48 36.18 -65.50
CA ASN A 232 -94.89 35.81 -65.60
C ASN A 232 -95.78 36.61 -64.63
N LEU A 233 -95.32 36.85 -63.39
CA LEU A 233 -95.99 37.72 -62.43
C LEU A 233 -96.08 39.17 -62.94
N SER A 234 -95.02 39.68 -63.57
CA SER A 234 -95.03 41.00 -64.20
C SER A 234 -96.09 41.08 -65.30
N LYS A 235 -96.14 40.09 -66.21
CA LYS A 235 -97.18 39.98 -67.25
C LYS A 235 -98.59 39.90 -66.65
N LEU A 236 -98.78 39.11 -65.60
CA LEU A 236 -100.06 38.95 -64.93
C LEU A 236 -100.52 40.28 -64.30
N ASN A 237 -99.64 40.97 -63.59
CA ASN A 237 -99.91 42.30 -63.03
C ASN A 237 -100.23 43.32 -64.13
N GLN A 238 -99.60 43.21 -65.30
CA GLN A 238 -99.89 44.07 -66.44
C GLN A 238 -101.30 43.83 -66.98
N VAL A 239 -101.73 42.56 -67.09
CA VAL A 239 -103.11 42.18 -67.47
C VAL A 239 -104.12 42.65 -66.42
N TYR A 240 -103.84 42.44 -65.12
CA TYR A 240 -104.70 42.94 -64.05
C TYR A 240 -104.80 44.46 -64.03
N GLY A 241 -103.69 45.18 -64.26
CA GLY A 241 -103.68 46.63 -64.41
C GLY A 241 -104.54 47.09 -65.59
N ASN A 242 -104.39 46.44 -66.75
CA ASN A 242 -105.21 46.72 -67.93
C ASN A 242 -106.70 46.42 -67.69
N MET A 243 -107.04 45.35 -66.95
CA MET A 243 -108.42 45.05 -66.54
C MET A 243 -108.96 46.10 -65.57
N LEU A 244 -108.16 46.55 -64.60
CA LEU A 244 -108.56 47.53 -63.59
C LEU A 244 -108.78 48.91 -64.22
N THR A 245 -107.93 49.32 -65.17
CA THR A 245 -108.15 50.51 -66.02
C THR A 245 -109.41 50.36 -66.88
N ALA A 246 -109.68 49.17 -67.42
CA ALA A 246 -110.91 48.89 -68.16
C ALA A 246 -112.17 48.87 -67.28
N MET A 247 -112.04 48.56 -65.98
CA MET A 247 -113.16 48.49 -65.03
C MET A 247 -113.44 49.83 -64.31
N GLN A 248 -112.42 50.69 -64.14
CA GLN A 248 -112.56 52.07 -63.63
C GLN A 248 -112.89 53.10 -64.72
N GLY A 249 -112.84 52.70 -66.00
CA GLY A 249 -113.14 53.55 -67.15
C GLY A 249 -114.64 53.78 -67.44
N ARG A 250 -115.52 53.69 -66.44
CA ARG A 250 -116.94 54.11 -66.52
C ARG A 250 -117.33 54.91 -65.30
#